data_AF-A0A938DW39-F1
#
_entry.id   AF-A0A938DW39-F1
#
_cell.length_a   1.000
_cell.length_b   1.000
_cell.length_c   1.000
_cell.angle_alpha   90.00
_cell.angle_beta   90.00
_cell.angle_gamma   90.00
#
_symmetry.space_group_name_H-M   'P 1'
#
loop_
_entity.id
_entity.type
_entity.pdbx_description
1 polymer ?
#
loop_
_entity_poly.entity_id
_entity_poly.type
_entity_poly.pdbx_seq_one_letter_code
_entity_poly.pdbx_strand_id
1 'polypeptide(L)'
;MTVYYTAVESFHTGARRSVQGCLVRDCSFGNATLGSYPKDFVAKVEQEGTGRMTSGAHAGRYLNWSYDVGYWLDDIPSDSYGNRLVPFVSAAADDLARGTRFQLVAPLRLEDGSRLDADAERRLTAASFVVEDEFTPGLGGARHVDVYIGEEDRAGFEDSSPLYKMLVGVGLALR
;
A
#
# COMPACT_ATOMS: atom_id res chain seq x y z
N MET A 1 -1.14 10.97 9.14
CA MET A 1 -1.52 9.58 8.83
C MET A 1 -1.94 9.55 7.37
N THR A 2 -1.40 8.61 6.63
CA THR A 2 -1.81 8.28 5.26
C THR A 2 -2.49 6.92 5.22
N VAL A 3 -2.99 6.55 4.05
CA VAL A 3 -3.37 5.19 3.74
C VAL A 3 -2.59 4.75 2.50
N TYR A 4 -2.28 3.47 2.41
CA TYR A 4 -1.66 2.85 1.24
C TYR A 4 -2.43 1.62 0.82
N TYR A 5 -2.29 1.23 -0.45
CA TYR A 5 -3.15 0.23 -1.07
C TYR A 5 -2.39 -0.62 -2.10
N THR A 6 -2.99 -1.71 -2.53
CA THR A 6 -2.46 -2.49 -3.66
C THR A 6 -3.10 -2.02 -4.95
N ALA A 7 -2.30 -1.50 -5.87
CA ALA A 7 -2.75 -1.12 -7.21
C ALA A 7 -3.31 -2.34 -7.96
N VAL A 8 -4.27 -2.16 -8.86
CA VAL A 8 -4.84 -3.25 -9.67
C VAL A 8 -4.74 -2.87 -11.14
N GLU A 9 -3.95 -3.63 -11.90
CA GLU A 9 -3.55 -3.31 -13.27
C GLU A 9 -4.72 -2.87 -14.17
N SER A 10 -5.91 -3.48 -14.02
CA SER A 10 -7.06 -3.19 -14.87
C SER A 10 -7.65 -1.78 -14.71
N PHE A 11 -7.32 -1.06 -13.64
CA PHE A 11 -7.76 0.34 -13.42
C PHE A 11 -6.76 1.37 -13.95
N HIS A 12 -5.65 0.91 -14.50
CA HIS A 12 -4.52 1.70 -14.96
C HIS A 12 -4.36 1.63 -16.48
N THR A 13 -3.72 2.64 -17.07
CA THR A 13 -3.72 2.93 -18.51
C THR A 13 -2.36 3.41 -19.06
N GLY A 14 -2.34 3.85 -20.32
CA GLY A 14 -1.15 4.38 -20.96
C GLY A 14 -0.24 3.31 -21.58
N ALA A 15 0.89 3.77 -22.10
CA ALA A 15 1.80 2.93 -22.86
C ALA A 15 2.37 1.81 -21.98
N ARG A 16 2.40 0.58 -22.51
CA ARG A 16 2.94 -0.55 -21.76
C ARG A 16 4.46 -0.44 -21.65
N ARG A 17 4.99 -0.60 -20.44
CA ARG A 17 6.42 -0.61 -20.12
C ARG A 17 6.85 -2.03 -19.77
N SER A 18 7.95 -2.50 -20.36
CA SER A 18 8.55 -3.77 -19.95
C SER A 18 9.10 -3.65 -18.53
N VAL A 19 8.80 -4.62 -17.67
CA VAL A 19 9.27 -4.68 -16.29
C VAL A 19 10.23 -5.85 -16.17
N GLN A 20 11.39 -5.58 -15.57
CA GLN A 20 12.40 -6.58 -15.25
C GLN A 20 12.58 -6.68 -13.74
N GLY A 21 12.91 -7.87 -13.27
CA GLY A 21 13.11 -8.12 -11.86
C GLY A 21 13.28 -9.60 -11.58
N CYS A 22 12.82 -10.00 -10.41
CA CYS A 22 12.95 -11.35 -9.88
C CYS A 22 11.65 -12.15 -10.05
N LEU A 23 11.75 -13.42 -10.41
CA LEU A 23 10.58 -14.31 -10.50
C LEU A 23 10.05 -14.78 -9.13
N VAL A 24 10.86 -14.57 -8.08
CA VAL A 24 10.61 -14.94 -6.68
C VAL A 24 11.24 -13.89 -5.76
N ARG A 25 10.83 -13.83 -4.49
CA ARG A 25 11.33 -12.86 -3.51
C ARG A 25 12.83 -13.00 -3.18
N ASP A 26 13.36 -14.21 -3.17
CA ASP A 26 14.77 -14.49 -2.84
C ASP A 26 15.71 -14.14 -4.01
N CYS A 27 15.71 -12.87 -4.38
CA CYS A 27 16.49 -12.29 -5.47
C CYS A 27 16.45 -10.75 -5.34
N SER A 28 17.51 -10.08 -5.76
CA SER A 28 17.58 -8.61 -5.78
C SER A 28 18.09 -8.13 -7.13
N PHE A 29 17.45 -7.09 -7.66
CA PHE A 29 17.77 -6.46 -8.95
C PHE A 29 17.88 -7.46 -10.11
N GLY A 30 16.97 -8.43 -10.14
CA GLY A 30 16.91 -9.44 -11.20
C GLY A 30 16.67 -8.84 -12.58
N ASN A 31 17.05 -9.57 -13.62
CA ASN A 31 16.92 -9.16 -15.02
C ASN A 31 15.89 -9.99 -15.79
N ALA A 32 15.12 -10.84 -15.10
CA ALA A 32 14.08 -11.64 -15.74
C ALA A 32 12.96 -10.72 -16.23
N THR A 33 12.41 -11.02 -17.40
CA THR A 33 11.24 -10.28 -17.91
C THR A 33 10.01 -10.70 -17.13
N LEU A 34 9.45 -9.78 -16.34
CA LEU A 34 8.26 -10.02 -15.50
C LEU A 34 6.96 -9.70 -16.24
N GLY A 35 7.06 -9.16 -17.45
CA GLY A 35 5.92 -8.78 -18.28
C GLY A 35 6.04 -7.35 -18.77
N SER A 36 4.96 -6.86 -19.38
CA SER A 36 4.85 -5.49 -19.82
C SER A 36 3.51 -4.97 -19.35
N TYR A 37 3.46 -3.86 -18.61
CA TYR A 37 2.26 -3.38 -17.90
C TYR A 37 2.02 -1.89 -18.18
N PRO A 38 0.79 -1.37 -18.01
CA PRO A 38 0.51 0.06 -18.13
C PRO A 38 1.49 0.91 -17.31
N LYS A 39 2.02 1.99 -17.88
CA LYS A 39 3.08 2.78 -17.24
C LYS A 39 2.65 3.36 -15.88
N ASP A 40 1.40 3.78 -15.76
CA ASP A 40 0.84 4.33 -14.52
C ASP A 40 0.65 3.24 -13.44
N PHE A 41 0.29 2.01 -13.80
CA PHE A 41 0.31 0.85 -12.89
C PHE A 41 1.71 0.63 -12.35
N VAL A 42 2.72 0.57 -13.22
CA VAL A 42 4.12 0.38 -12.81
C VAL A 42 4.58 1.48 -11.86
N ALA A 43 4.27 2.74 -12.17
CA ALA A 43 4.57 3.87 -11.29
C ALA A 43 3.84 3.77 -9.94
N LYS A 44 2.62 3.25 -9.92
CA LYS A 44 1.87 3.06 -8.67
C LYS A 44 2.44 1.91 -7.83
N VAL A 45 2.90 0.83 -8.46
CA VAL A 45 3.66 -0.23 -7.75
C VAL A 45 4.94 0.33 -7.11
N GLU A 46 5.65 1.24 -7.78
CA GLU A 46 6.83 1.90 -7.18
C GLU A 46 6.46 2.83 -6.00
N GLN A 47 5.25 3.39 -5.98
CA GLN A 47 4.80 4.29 -4.90
C GLN A 47 4.24 3.52 -3.69
N GLU A 48 3.37 2.54 -3.96
CA GLU A 48 2.63 1.80 -2.94
C GLU A 48 3.31 0.48 -2.53
N GLY A 49 4.37 0.09 -3.25
CA GLY A 49 5.14 -1.14 -3.02
C GLY A 49 4.54 -2.40 -3.66
N THR A 50 3.24 -2.43 -4.00
CA THR A 50 2.60 -3.64 -4.55
C THR A 50 1.50 -3.33 -5.56
N GLY A 51 1.40 -4.15 -6.62
CA GLY A 51 0.25 -4.17 -7.53
C GLY A 51 -0.16 -5.57 -7.98
N ARG A 52 -1.48 -5.80 -8.08
CA ARG A 52 -2.07 -7.01 -8.65
C ARG A 52 -2.07 -6.94 -10.17
N MET A 53 -1.43 -7.92 -10.81
CA MET A 53 -1.46 -8.09 -12.24
C MET A 53 -2.77 -8.76 -12.65
N THR A 54 -3.40 -8.27 -13.71
CA THR A 54 -4.68 -8.79 -14.23
C THR A 54 -4.56 -9.32 -15.65
N SER A 55 -3.42 -9.11 -16.31
CA SER A 55 -3.15 -9.59 -17.67
C SER A 55 -1.81 -10.33 -17.80
N GLY A 56 -1.61 -10.97 -18.95
CA GLY A 56 -0.37 -11.67 -19.28
C GLY A 56 -0.17 -12.99 -18.52
N ALA A 57 1.07 -13.50 -18.55
CA ALA A 57 1.42 -14.81 -17.99
C ALA A 57 1.38 -14.89 -16.46
N HIS A 58 1.27 -13.74 -15.78
CA HIS A 58 1.26 -13.64 -14.32
C HIS A 58 -0.03 -13.02 -13.78
N ALA A 59 -1.09 -13.00 -14.59
CA ALA A 59 -2.41 -12.55 -14.15
C ALA A 59 -2.84 -13.28 -12.86
N GLY A 60 -3.32 -12.52 -11.88
CA GLY A 60 -3.71 -12.99 -10.55
C GLY A 60 -2.58 -12.96 -9.51
N ARG A 61 -1.31 -12.82 -9.93
CA ARG A 61 -0.16 -12.66 -9.03
C ARG A 61 0.08 -11.18 -8.72
N TYR A 62 1.03 -10.92 -7.83
CA TYR A 62 1.43 -9.58 -7.40
C TYR A 62 2.83 -9.23 -7.91
N LEU A 63 2.94 -8.03 -8.46
CA LEU A 63 4.19 -7.36 -8.75
C LEU A 63 4.50 -6.50 -7.53
N ASN A 64 5.52 -6.88 -6.78
CA ASN A 64 5.99 -6.15 -5.62
C ASN A 64 7.25 -5.37 -5.99
N TRP A 65 7.53 -4.30 -5.25
CA TRP A 65 8.68 -3.44 -5.47
C TRP A 65 9.20 -2.88 -4.14
N SER A 66 10.51 -2.75 -4.06
CA SER A 66 11.20 -1.99 -3.02
C SER A 66 12.46 -1.37 -3.62
N TYR A 67 12.85 -0.21 -3.10
CA TYR A 67 14.05 0.49 -3.55
C TYR A 67 15.33 -0.37 -3.46
N ASP A 68 15.47 -1.17 -2.41
CA ASP A 68 16.68 -1.98 -2.15
C ASP A 68 16.66 -3.36 -2.84
N VAL A 69 15.54 -3.75 -3.45
CA VAL A 69 15.34 -5.08 -4.05
C VAL A 69 15.01 -5.00 -5.55
N GLY A 70 14.39 -3.92 -6.00
CA GLY A 70 13.73 -3.84 -7.31
C GLY A 70 12.40 -4.60 -7.32
N TYR A 71 11.99 -5.07 -8.50
CA TYR A 71 10.73 -5.79 -8.65
C TYR A 71 10.86 -7.29 -8.36
N TRP A 72 9.83 -7.89 -7.77
CA TRP A 72 9.67 -9.35 -7.73
C TRP A 72 8.22 -9.79 -7.89
N LEU A 73 8.02 -11.03 -8.30
CA LEU A 73 6.70 -11.67 -8.35
C LEU A 73 6.41 -12.43 -7.05
N ASP A 74 5.16 -12.36 -6.62
CA ASP A 74 4.67 -13.09 -5.45
C ASP A 74 3.19 -13.48 -5.63
N ASP A 75 2.70 -14.40 -4.81
CA ASP A 75 1.29 -14.80 -4.76
C ASP A 75 0.50 -14.02 -3.70
N ILE A 76 1.19 -13.13 -2.97
CA ILE A 76 0.65 -12.26 -1.94
C ILE A 76 1.07 -10.80 -2.17
N PRO A 77 0.27 -9.81 -1.74
CA PRO A 77 0.80 -8.47 -1.51
C PRO A 77 1.75 -8.54 -0.31
N SER A 78 3.03 -8.26 -0.54
CA SER A 78 4.10 -8.56 0.41
C SER A 78 4.44 -7.32 1.25
N ASP A 79 4.56 -7.47 2.56
CA ASP A 79 5.21 -6.48 3.43
C ASP A 79 6.74 -6.49 3.21
N SER A 80 7.44 -5.54 3.82
CA SER A 80 8.91 -5.46 3.81
C SER A 80 9.64 -6.70 4.37
N TYR A 81 8.94 -7.64 5.01
CA TYR A 81 9.53 -8.84 5.64
C TYR A 81 9.09 -10.19 5.07
N GLY A 82 8.22 -10.24 4.07
CA GLY A 82 7.80 -11.50 3.42
C GLY A 82 6.43 -12.01 3.82
N ASN A 83 5.67 -11.27 4.62
CA ASN A 83 4.32 -11.65 5.00
C ASN A 83 3.29 -10.91 4.17
N ARG A 84 2.05 -11.39 4.24
CA ARG A 84 0.92 -10.83 3.51
C ARG A 84 0.48 -9.52 4.16
N LEU A 85 0.34 -8.47 3.37
CA LEU A 85 -0.42 -7.28 3.76
C LEU A 85 -1.90 -7.63 3.91
N VAL A 86 -2.47 -7.35 5.08
CA VAL A 86 -3.85 -7.67 5.43
C VAL A 86 -4.65 -6.36 5.55
N PRO A 87 -5.69 -6.17 4.73
CA PRO A 87 -6.49 -4.94 4.74
C PRO A 87 -7.05 -4.64 6.14
N PHE A 88 -6.93 -3.40 6.59
CA PHE A 88 -7.40 -2.94 7.91
C PHE A 88 -6.70 -3.63 9.09
N VAL A 89 -5.49 -4.14 8.86
CA VAL A 89 -4.64 -4.78 9.87
C VAL A 89 -3.19 -4.34 9.71
N SER A 90 -2.61 -4.42 8.51
CA SER A 90 -1.20 -4.04 8.31
C SER A 90 -1.02 -2.51 8.33
N ALA A 91 0.10 -2.06 8.89
CA ALA A 91 0.50 -0.66 8.93
C ALA A 91 2.04 -0.51 8.87
N ALA A 92 2.48 0.67 8.45
CA ALA A 92 3.86 1.13 8.49
C ALA A 92 4.01 2.34 9.43
N ALA A 93 5.13 2.40 10.16
CA ALA A 93 5.45 3.47 11.10
C ALA A 93 6.96 3.52 11.36
N ASP A 94 7.60 4.69 11.26
CA ASP A 94 9.03 4.85 11.60
C ASP A 94 9.26 4.98 13.11
N ASP A 95 8.31 5.63 13.82
CA ASP A 95 8.42 5.96 15.25
C ASP A 95 7.78 4.92 16.18
N LEU A 96 7.17 3.86 15.63
CA LEU A 96 6.59 2.77 16.40
C LEU A 96 7.34 1.47 16.10
N ALA A 97 7.69 0.72 17.13
CA ALA A 97 8.35 -0.56 16.95
C ALA A 97 7.45 -1.52 16.17
N ARG A 98 8.06 -2.35 15.31
CA ARG A 98 7.37 -3.47 14.67
C ARG A 98 6.65 -4.33 15.71
N GLY A 99 5.43 -4.77 15.38
CA GLY A 99 4.53 -5.51 16.26
C GLY A 99 3.65 -4.64 17.14
N THR A 100 3.87 -3.31 17.17
CA THR A 100 2.99 -2.38 17.91
C THR A 100 1.58 -2.45 17.36
N ARG A 101 0.61 -2.73 18.24
CA ARG A 101 -0.81 -2.77 17.91
C ARG A 101 -1.48 -1.47 18.30
N PHE A 102 -2.37 -0.97 17.46
CA PHE A 102 -3.11 0.26 17.74
C PHE A 102 -4.48 0.31 17.06
N GLN A 103 -5.30 1.22 17.55
CA GLN A 103 -6.53 1.66 16.88
C GLN A 103 -6.52 3.16 16.68
N LEU A 104 -7.24 3.61 15.67
CA LEU A 104 -7.46 5.03 15.41
C LEU A 104 -8.58 5.56 16.32
N VAL A 105 -8.35 6.72 16.93
CA VAL A 105 -9.30 7.35 17.85
C VAL A 105 -10.08 8.43 17.11
N ALA A 106 -11.41 8.33 17.13
CA ALA A 106 -12.31 9.33 16.59
C ALA A 106 -12.31 10.62 17.46
N PRO A 107 -12.63 11.79 16.88
CA PRO A 107 -12.96 12.02 15.47
C PRO A 107 -11.71 12.12 14.58
N LEU A 108 -11.82 11.61 13.35
CA LEU A 108 -10.80 11.73 12.31
C LEU A 108 -11.01 12.98 11.47
N ARG A 109 -9.92 13.69 11.16
CA ARG A 109 -9.96 14.98 10.46
C ARG A 109 -9.06 15.01 9.25
N LEU A 110 -9.56 15.66 8.19
CA LEU A 110 -8.80 16.02 7.00
C LEU A 110 -7.89 17.23 7.28
N GLU A 111 -6.97 17.51 6.37
CA GLU A 111 -6.03 18.65 6.48
C GLU A 111 -6.72 20.02 6.57
N ASP A 112 -7.88 20.18 5.93
CA ASP A 112 -8.69 21.40 6.01
C ASP A 112 -9.48 21.52 7.33
N GLY A 113 -9.32 20.56 8.24
CA GLY A 113 -9.98 20.50 9.55
C GLY A 113 -11.39 19.92 9.54
N SER A 114 -11.95 19.65 8.36
CA SER A 114 -13.25 18.99 8.22
C SER A 114 -13.18 17.52 8.71
N ARG A 115 -14.35 16.95 8.98
CA ARG A 115 -14.45 15.54 9.39
C ARG A 115 -14.34 14.64 8.18
N LEU A 116 -13.71 13.48 8.38
CA LEU A 116 -13.78 12.39 7.41
C LEU A 116 -15.24 11.95 7.21
N ASP A 117 -15.53 11.43 6.02
CA ASP A 117 -16.81 10.76 5.75
C ASP A 117 -17.13 9.72 6.84
N ALA A 118 -18.39 9.66 7.26
CA ALA A 118 -18.80 8.87 8.41
C ALA A 118 -18.61 7.36 8.19
N ASP A 119 -18.74 6.87 6.96
CA ASP A 119 -18.59 5.45 6.65
C ASP A 119 -17.12 5.06 6.62
N ALA A 120 -16.27 5.92 6.04
CA ALA A 120 -14.82 5.77 6.10
C ALA A 120 -14.28 5.86 7.53
N GLU A 121 -14.75 6.82 8.34
CA GLU A 121 -14.35 6.95 9.75
C GLU A 121 -14.72 5.69 10.55
N ARG A 122 -15.94 5.17 10.40
CA ARG A 122 -16.35 3.93 11.08
C ARG A 122 -15.48 2.75 10.67
N ARG A 123 -15.15 2.63 9.38
CA ARG A 123 -14.33 1.51 8.89
C ARG A 123 -12.90 1.57 9.42
N LEU A 124 -12.29 2.76 9.42
CA LEU A 124 -10.94 2.99 9.90
C LEU A 124 -10.82 2.85 11.43
N THR A 125 -11.81 3.31 12.19
CA THR A 125 -11.79 3.26 13.67
C THR A 125 -12.21 1.90 14.25
N ALA A 126 -12.97 1.09 13.49
CA ALA A 126 -13.29 -0.28 13.87
C ALA A 126 -12.10 -1.25 13.68
N ALA A 127 -11.13 -0.89 12.84
CA ALA A 127 -9.95 -1.69 12.56
C ALA A 127 -9.01 -1.82 13.78
N SER A 128 -8.14 -2.81 13.74
CA SER A 128 -7.04 -3.00 14.70
C SER A 128 -5.78 -3.22 13.90
N PHE A 129 -4.91 -2.21 13.91
CA PHE A 129 -3.70 -2.20 13.11
C PHE A 129 -2.51 -2.76 13.89
N VAL A 130 -1.52 -3.26 13.16
CA VAL A 130 -0.23 -3.71 13.65
C VAL A 130 0.86 -3.19 12.72
N VAL A 131 1.93 -2.65 13.30
CA VAL A 131 3.10 -2.20 12.54
C VAL A 131 3.88 -3.43 12.08
N GLU A 132 3.72 -3.81 10.82
CA GLU A 132 4.37 -4.99 10.22
C GLU A 132 5.05 -4.66 8.89
N ASP A 133 4.98 -3.41 8.45
CA ASP A 133 5.55 -2.95 7.20
C ASP A 133 6.47 -1.73 7.43
N GLU A 134 7.22 -1.34 6.41
CA GLU A 134 8.16 -0.22 6.46
C GLU A 134 7.83 0.82 5.38
N PHE A 135 8.13 2.09 5.66
CA PHE A 135 8.04 3.11 4.64
C PHE A 135 9.12 2.91 3.57
N THR A 136 8.76 3.24 2.33
CA THR A 136 9.78 3.56 1.33
C THR A 136 10.62 4.74 1.86
N PRO A 137 11.96 4.66 1.83
CA PRO A 137 12.82 5.71 2.36
C PRO A 137 12.43 7.11 1.87
N GLY A 138 12.20 8.02 2.81
CA GLY A 138 11.79 9.41 2.55
C GLY A 138 10.29 9.67 2.46
N LEU A 139 9.43 8.64 2.51
CA LEU A 139 7.96 8.79 2.57
C LEU A 139 7.39 8.74 3.98
N GLY A 140 8.16 8.21 4.94
CA GLY A 140 7.80 8.16 6.35
C GLY A 140 8.13 9.45 7.10
N GLY A 141 8.44 9.31 8.38
CA GLY A 141 8.88 10.38 9.24
C GLY A 141 8.25 10.37 10.63
N ALA A 142 8.72 11.31 11.45
CA ALA A 142 8.31 11.38 12.83
C ALA A 142 6.80 11.61 12.97
N ARG A 143 6.16 10.83 13.84
CA ARG A 143 4.71 10.85 14.11
C ARG A 143 3.85 10.62 12.85
N HIS A 144 4.35 9.80 11.93
CA HIS A 144 3.61 9.35 10.76
C HIS A 144 3.29 7.85 10.86
N VAL A 145 2.04 7.50 10.61
CA VAL A 145 1.59 6.11 10.40
C VAL A 145 0.88 6.02 9.06
N ASP A 146 1.09 4.92 8.36
CA ASP A 146 0.39 4.56 7.13
C ASP A 146 -0.35 3.25 7.33
N VAL A 147 -1.62 3.20 6.91
CA VAL A 147 -2.48 2.04 7.15
C VAL A 147 -2.91 1.40 5.84
N TYR A 148 -2.76 0.08 5.75
CA TYR A 148 -3.07 -0.66 4.54
C TYR A 148 -4.58 -0.90 4.42
N ILE A 149 -5.18 -0.51 3.30
CA ILE A 149 -6.63 -0.61 3.08
C ILE A 149 -7.05 -1.67 2.04
N GLY A 150 -6.10 -2.40 1.48
CA GLY A 150 -6.35 -3.49 0.53
C GLY A 150 -6.14 -3.10 -0.93
N GLU A 151 -6.70 -3.89 -1.84
CA GLU A 151 -6.66 -3.59 -3.28
C GLU A 151 -7.58 -2.41 -3.61
N GLU A 152 -7.14 -1.55 -4.54
CA GLU A 152 -8.07 -0.60 -5.16
C GLU A 152 -9.18 -1.34 -5.91
N ASP A 153 -10.36 -0.74 -5.99
CA ASP A 153 -11.58 -1.39 -6.47
C ASP A 153 -12.30 -0.60 -7.58
N ARG A 154 -11.70 0.50 -8.06
CA ARG A 154 -12.28 1.37 -9.09
C ARG A 154 -11.22 2.17 -9.84
N ALA A 155 -11.52 2.54 -11.08
CA ALA A 155 -10.76 3.57 -11.79
C ALA A 155 -10.87 4.91 -11.07
N GLY A 156 -9.78 5.68 -11.02
CA GLY A 156 -9.74 6.95 -10.27
C GLY A 156 -9.90 6.73 -8.77
N PHE A 157 -9.36 5.64 -8.23
CA PHE A 157 -9.45 5.29 -6.81
C PHE A 157 -9.02 6.45 -5.90
N GLU A 158 -7.90 7.10 -6.20
CA GLU A 158 -7.35 8.20 -5.39
C GLU A 158 -8.26 9.44 -5.34
N ASP A 159 -8.97 9.71 -6.44
CA ASP A 159 -9.87 10.86 -6.53
C ASP A 159 -11.23 10.60 -5.87
N SER A 160 -11.68 9.34 -5.87
CA SER A 160 -13.07 8.97 -5.57
C SER A 160 -13.25 8.12 -4.31
N SER A 161 -12.18 7.50 -3.80
CA SER A 161 -12.26 6.68 -2.60
C SER A 161 -12.46 7.56 -1.36
N PRO A 162 -13.45 7.26 -0.51
CA PRO A 162 -13.61 7.96 0.77
C PRO A 162 -12.51 7.56 1.78
N LEU A 163 -11.78 6.48 1.52
CA LEU A 163 -10.68 6.01 2.37
C LEU A 163 -9.32 6.62 1.99
N TYR A 164 -9.10 6.95 0.71
CA TYR A 164 -7.84 7.55 0.25
C TYR A 164 -7.79 9.04 0.61
N LYS A 165 -7.42 9.30 1.87
CA LYS A 165 -7.37 10.64 2.46
C LYS A 165 -6.15 10.77 3.37
N MET A 166 -5.56 11.96 3.38
CA MET A 166 -4.58 12.33 4.40
C MET A 166 -5.32 12.82 5.65
N LEU A 167 -4.99 12.23 6.80
CA LEU A 167 -5.57 12.57 8.09
C LEU A 167 -4.52 13.22 9.01
N VAL A 168 -4.95 14.25 9.72
CA VAL A 168 -4.10 15.04 10.63
C VAL A 168 -4.57 14.93 12.08
N GLY A 169 -3.63 15.03 13.02
CA GLY A 169 -3.94 15.02 14.45
C GLY A 169 -4.60 13.73 14.94
N VAL A 170 -4.37 12.61 14.25
CA VAL A 170 -5.00 11.32 14.57
C VAL A 170 -4.48 10.80 15.91
N GLY A 171 -5.38 10.53 16.84
CA GLY A 171 -5.06 9.85 18.10
C GLY A 171 -4.89 8.35 17.86
N LEU A 172 -3.88 7.75 18.49
CA LEU A 172 -3.66 6.29 18.48
C LEU A 172 -3.91 5.74 19.88
N ALA A 173 -4.78 4.73 19.98
CA ALA A 173 -4.95 3.93 21.19
C ALA A 173 -4.08 2.68 21.06
N LEU A 174 -2.94 2.66 21.74
CA LEU A 174 -2.04 1.50 21.76
C LEU A 174 -2.68 0.35 22.56
N ARG A 175 -2.41 -0.89 22.15
CA ARG A 175 -2.96 -2.11 22.75
C ARG A 175 -1.86 -3.09 23.18
#